data_AF-U2K842-F1
#
_entry.id   AF-U2K842-F1
#
_cell.length_a   1.000
_cell.length_b   1.000
_cell.length_c   1.000
_cell.angle_alpha   90.00
_cell.angle_beta   90.00
_cell.angle_gamma   90.00
#
_symmetry.space_group_name_H-M   'P 1'
#
loop_
_entity.id
_entity.type
_entity.pdbx_description
1 polymer ?
#
loop_
_entity_poly.entity_id
_entity_poly.type
_entity_poly.pdbx_seq_one_letter_code
_entity_poly.pdbx_strand_id
1 'polypeptide(L)'
;MKMKPWIIAGVSCLCAGTICCGAAVCAGALDQNRYRENLHLIDQTDTPSEAFTSVLMDVDNAEVTVQNGSKFSITAENVPQNSYHVAVEDDTLQIQLNSDSEPWYSYTHFGFHPFHAPAAKITVTLPAEYRAVAIANHAGDCTISGIHVSTLSVDLDYGDCQVKNVTAANLTADNDAGDLLLSDSIVSGTASLELDYGDLTVKQTEIGNLCKVKNDAGDVRLTDVSCGSSEMELDYGSLKLQRFTETDQAQFSAFTIFDGDVHCETSTLWNSSFDLEFGDFSTIDTALYGKNTIAMDYGDVQLNLHGKNSDYNVGYSYAAGSLNDSSRNQILISGDKTVVDATVTFTE
;
A
#
# COMPACT_ATOMS: atom_id res chain seq x y z
N MET A 1 44.51 47.19 -3.76
CA MET A 1 43.04 47.30 -3.93
C MET A 1 42.41 47.45 -2.54
N LYS A 2 41.61 48.50 -2.30
CA LYS A 2 40.83 48.60 -1.05
C LYS A 2 39.65 47.62 -1.15
N MET A 3 39.67 46.58 -0.32
CA MET A 3 38.59 45.59 -0.26
C MET A 3 37.30 46.28 0.20
N LYS A 4 36.18 46.02 -0.48
CA LYS A 4 34.93 46.71 -0.16
C LYS A 4 34.38 46.20 1.20
N PRO A 5 33.83 47.07 2.07
CA PRO A 5 33.43 46.71 3.43
C PRO A 5 32.47 45.51 3.54
N TRP A 6 31.59 45.34 2.57
CA TRP A 6 30.61 44.24 2.53
C TRP A 6 31.25 42.88 2.24
N ILE A 7 32.39 42.83 1.55
CA ILE A 7 33.15 41.59 1.33
C ILE A 7 33.82 41.16 2.65
N ILE A 8 34.32 42.12 3.43
CA ILE A 8 34.90 41.85 4.76
C ILE A 8 33.82 41.33 5.70
N ALA A 9 32.65 41.99 5.74
CA ALA A 9 31.52 41.53 6.54
C ALA A 9 31.05 40.11 6.15
N GLY A 10 30.96 39.82 4.84
CA GLY A 10 30.59 38.49 4.34
C GLY A 10 31.58 37.40 4.76
N VAL A 11 32.89 37.66 4.63
CA VAL A 11 33.93 36.70 5.06
C VAL A 11 33.94 36.53 6.59
N SER A 12 33.75 37.61 7.35
CA SER A 12 33.65 37.53 8.81
C SER A 12 32.45 36.73 9.28
N CYS A 13 31.29 36.86 8.64
CA CYS A 13 30.11 36.03 8.95
C CYS A 13 30.34 34.56 8.63
N LEU A 14 31.00 34.23 7.52
CA LEU A 14 31.36 32.84 7.20
C LEU A 14 32.34 32.25 8.22
N CYS A 15 33.37 33.01 8.63
CA CYS A 15 34.30 32.57 9.67
C CYS A 15 33.63 32.43 11.04
N ALA A 16 32.71 33.33 11.40
CA ALA A 16 31.93 33.19 12.62
C ALA A 16 31.03 31.94 12.56
N GLY A 17 30.39 31.70 11.41
CA GLY A 17 29.59 30.51 11.15
C GLY A 17 30.40 29.22 11.29
N THR A 18 31.60 29.13 10.71
CA THR A 18 32.44 27.93 10.84
C THR A 18 32.96 27.72 12.26
N ILE A 19 33.26 28.78 13.00
CA ILE A 19 33.64 28.69 14.42
C ILE A 19 32.45 28.23 15.26
N CYS A 20 31.24 28.74 15.02
CA CYS A 20 30.02 28.30 15.69
C CYS A 20 29.69 26.83 15.37
N CYS A 21 29.78 26.43 14.10
CA CYS A 21 29.58 25.02 13.70
C CYS A 21 30.67 24.11 14.30
N GLY A 22 31.93 24.53 14.29
CA GLY A 22 33.03 23.80 14.91
C GLY A 22 32.85 23.65 16.43
N ALA A 23 32.41 24.71 17.10
CA ALA A 23 32.09 24.67 18.52
C ALA A 23 30.88 23.77 18.80
N ALA A 24 29.84 23.78 17.95
CA ALA A 24 28.69 22.89 18.07
C ALA A 24 29.08 21.42 17.89
N VAL A 25 29.90 21.10 16.88
CA VAL A 25 30.42 19.75 16.65
C VAL A 25 31.31 19.31 17.82
N CYS A 26 32.25 20.14 18.27
CA CYS A 26 33.09 19.86 19.44
C CYS A 26 32.28 19.73 20.74
N ALA A 27 31.13 20.40 20.84
CA ALA A 27 30.20 20.26 21.95
C ALA A 27 29.36 18.97 21.86
N GLY A 28 29.44 18.21 20.76
CA GLY A 28 28.70 16.96 20.57
C GLY A 28 27.40 17.10 19.78
N ALA A 29 27.23 18.11 18.94
CA ALA A 29 26.04 18.26 18.09
C ALA A 29 25.87 17.13 17.05
N LEU A 30 26.89 16.29 16.83
CA LEU A 30 26.81 15.10 15.99
C LEU A 30 26.81 13.78 16.80
N ASP A 31 26.82 13.87 18.13
CA ASP A 31 26.83 12.69 19.00
C ASP A 31 25.40 12.21 19.24
N GLN A 32 24.99 11.15 18.53
CA GLN A 32 23.66 10.54 18.68
C GLN A 32 23.37 10.07 20.10
N ASN A 33 24.39 9.64 20.87
CA ASN A 33 24.18 9.22 22.26
C ASN A 33 23.73 10.40 23.12
N ARG A 34 24.21 11.61 22.83
CA ARG A 34 23.79 12.83 23.53
C ARG A 34 22.32 13.17 23.25
N TYR A 35 21.82 12.89 22.04
CA TYR A 35 20.40 13.03 21.73
C TYR A 35 19.56 11.99 22.45
N ARG A 36 19.99 10.72 22.46
CA ARG A 36 19.32 9.65 23.22
C ARG A 36 19.22 9.97 24.70
N GLU A 37 20.29 10.46 25.32
CA GLU A 37 20.28 10.88 26.72
C GLU A 37 19.34 12.07 26.97
N ASN A 38 19.39 13.10 26.11
CA ASN A 38 18.57 14.30 26.28
C ASN A 38 17.07 14.06 26.06
N LEU A 39 16.72 13.12 25.18
CA LEU A 39 15.34 12.74 24.88
C LEU A 39 14.86 11.56 25.73
N HIS A 40 15.69 11.07 26.66
CA HIS A 40 15.38 9.92 27.52
C HIS A 40 14.95 8.67 26.72
N LEU A 41 15.65 8.43 25.60
CA LEU A 41 15.40 7.29 24.73
C LEU A 41 16.03 6.03 25.29
N ILE A 42 15.26 4.95 25.33
CA ILE A 42 15.69 3.65 25.83
C ILE A 42 15.60 2.60 24.73
N ASP A 43 16.38 1.54 24.91
CA ASP A 43 16.14 0.27 24.23
C ASP A 43 15.56 -0.69 25.27
N GLN A 44 14.47 -1.37 24.90
CA GLN A 44 13.76 -2.28 25.77
C GLN A 44 13.45 -3.58 25.03
N THR A 45 13.52 -4.68 25.76
CA THR A 45 13.09 -5.99 25.26
C THR A 45 12.05 -6.56 26.21
N ASP A 46 10.86 -6.82 25.69
CA ASP A 46 9.74 -7.36 26.45
C ASP A 46 9.46 -8.81 26.05
N THR A 47 9.24 -9.63 27.07
CA THR A 47 8.89 -11.06 26.94
C THR A 47 7.78 -11.40 27.93
N PRO A 48 6.56 -10.84 27.74
CA PRO A 48 5.39 -11.16 28.55
C PRO A 48 5.22 -12.67 28.70
N SER A 49 4.90 -13.09 29.92
CA SER A 49 4.79 -14.50 30.29
C SER A 49 3.36 -15.01 30.19
N GLU A 50 2.42 -14.07 30.15
CA GLU A 50 0.99 -14.27 29.95
C GLU A 50 0.73 -14.83 28.55
N ALA A 51 -0.25 -15.73 28.44
CA ALA A 51 -0.73 -16.18 27.15
C ALA A 51 -1.65 -15.11 26.54
N PHE A 52 -1.57 -14.96 25.22
CA PHE A 52 -2.44 -14.09 24.42
C PHE A 52 -2.61 -14.70 23.03
N THR A 53 -3.70 -14.37 22.34
CA THR A 53 -3.97 -14.82 20.97
C THR A 53 -4.00 -13.68 19.96
N SER A 54 -3.98 -12.43 20.42
CA SER A 54 -4.03 -11.24 19.59
C SER A 54 -2.93 -10.24 19.95
N VAL A 55 -2.47 -9.48 18.95
CA VAL A 55 -1.53 -8.36 19.13
C VAL A 55 -2.19 -7.11 18.60
N LEU A 56 -2.20 -6.05 19.41
CA LEU A 56 -2.62 -4.70 19.05
C LEU A 56 -1.43 -3.77 19.25
N MET A 57 -1.05 -3.06 18.20
CA MET A 57 -0.02 -2.03 18.23
C MET A 57 -0.68 -0.69 17.94
N ASP A 58 -0.49 0.26 18.84
CA ASP A 58 -0.96 1.64 18.72
C ASP A 58 0.27 2.55 18.86
N VAL A 59 0.77 3.04 17.74
CA VAL A 59 2.10 3.63 17.63
C VAL A 59 1.97 5.00 16.98
N ASP A 60 2.51 6.04 17.60
CA ASP A 60 2.46 7.37 16.96
C ASP A 60 3.58 7.53 15.93
N ASN A 61 4.83 7.25 16.28
CA ASN A 61 5.97 7.52 15.41
C ASN A 61 7.05 6.45 15.56
N ALA A 62 7.03 5.39 14.76
CA ALA A 62 8.13 4.42 14.71
C ALA A 62 8.18 3.62 13.40
N GLU A 63 9.35 3.09 13.06
CA GLU A 63 9.43 1.97 12.14
C GLU A 63 8.88 0.71 12.84
N VAL A 64 7.83 0.11 12.29
CA VAL A 64 7.19 -1.09 12.86
C VAL A 64 7.57 -2.31 12.04
N THR A 65 8.04 -3.36 12.70
CA THR A 65 8.30 -4.65 12.07
C THR A 65 7.57 -5.75 12.83
N VAL A 66 6.73 -6.53 12.15
CA VAL A 66 6.14 -7.77 12.67
C VAL A 66 6.67 -8.92 11.85
N GLN A 67 7.35 -9.86 12.48
CA GLN A 67 8.02 -10.95 11.77
C GLN A 67 7.86 -12.30 12.47
N ASN A 68 7.99 -13.38 11.71
CA ASN A 68 8.09 -14.71 12.32
C ASN A 68 9.46 -14.95 12.99
N GLY A 69 9.47 -15.77 14.04
CA GLY A 69 10.70 -16.25 14.64
C GLY A 69 10.51 -17.50 15.48
N SER A 70 11.54 -17.91 16.23
CA SER A 70 11.49 -19.13 17.04
C SER A 70 10.87 -18.93 18.42
N LYS A 71 10.83 -17.68 18.91
CA LYS A 71 10.32 -17.30 20.22
C LYS A 71 9.64 -15.94 20.12
N PHE A 72 8.66 -15.73 20.99
CA PHE A 72 8.02 -14.44 21.13
C PHE A 72 8.98 -13.43 21.76
N SER A 73 9.04 -12.22 21.20
CA SER A 73 9.75 -11.09 21.79
C SER A 73 9.29 -9.77 21.16
N ILE A 74 9.34 -8.70 21.94
CA ILE A 74 9.21 -7.33 21.44
C ILE A 74 10.54 -6.64 21.70
N THR A 75 11.11 -6.01 20.68
CA THR A 75 12.30 -5.17 20.80
C THR A 75 11.91 -3.76 20.40
N ALA A 76 11.99 -2.83 21.35
CA ALA A 76 11.81 -1.41 21.12
C ALA A 76 13.16 -0.71 21.21
N GLU A 77 13.50 0.09 20.20
CA GLU A 77 14.77 0.83 20.12
C GLU A 77 14.48 2.32 19.98
N ASN A 78 15.28 3.13 20.66
CA ASN A 78 15.17 4.59 20.67
C ASN A 78 13.75 5.11 21.00
N VAL A 79 12.99 4.40 21.84
CA VAL A 79 11.65 4.85 22.27
C VAL A 79 11.76 5.74 23.51
N PRO A 80 10.94 6.81 23.66
CA PRO A 80 10.92 7.60 24.88
C PRO A 80 10.40 6.76 26.05
N GLN A 81 11.19 6.69 27.13
CA GLN A 81 10.93 5.79 28.27
C GLN A 81 9.52 5.86 28.86
N ASN A 82 8.92 7.05 28.89
CA ASN A 82 7.61 7.27 29.51
C ASN A 82 6.43 7.15 28.55
N SER A 83 6.71 6.93 27.26
CA SER A 83 5.73 6.86 26.17
C SER A 83 5.48 5.45 25.68
N TYR A 84 6.40 4.52 25.97
CA TYR A 84 6.33 3.14 25.54
C TYR A 84 5.76 2.23 26.63
N HIS A 85 4.69 1.50 26.31
CA HIS A 85 3.99 0.62 27.24
C HIS A 85 3.65 -0.72 26.58
N VAL A 86 3.81 -1.80 27.34
CA VAL A 86 3.43 -3.15 26.94
C VAL A 86 2.61 -3.79 28.05
N ALA A 87 1.44 -4.31 27.71
CA ALA A 87 0.57 -5.01 28.64
C ALA A 87 -0.18 -6.14 27.94
N VAL A 88 -0.56 -7.18 28.68
CA VAL A 88 -1.49 -8.21 28.21
C VAL A 88 -2.80 -8.05 28.94
N GLU A 89 -3.85 -7.71 28.21
CA GLU A 89 -5.21 -7.53 28.72
C GLU A 89 -6.19 -8.22 27.79
N ASP A 90 -7.19 -8.92 28.36
CA ASP A 90 -8.26 -9.57 27.59
C ASP A 90 -7.76 -10.44 26.41
N ASP A 91 -6.77 -11.29 26.66
CA ASP A 91 -6.15 -12.20 25.66
C ASP A 91 -5.47 -11.46 24.48
N THR A 92 -5.19 -10.17 24.66
CA THR A 92 -4.57 -9.29 23.67
C THR A 92 -3.32 -8.65 24.27
N LEU A 93 -2.20 -8.82 23.59
CA LEU A 93 -0.99 -8.06 23.83
C LEU A 93 -1.17 -6.65 23.24
N GLN A 94 -1.12 -5.64 24.08
CA GLN A 94 -1.15 -4.23 23.68
C GLN A 94 0.27 -3.66 23.74
N ILE A 95 0.69 -3.03 22.64
CA ILE A 95 1.96 -2.31 22.52
C ILE A 95 1.60 -0.88 22.16
N GLN A 96 1.90 0.06 23.05
CA GLN A 96 1.57 1.47 22.90
C GLN A 96 2.84 2.31 22.83
N LEU A 97 2.89 3.26 21.91
CA LEU A 97 3.90 4.31 21.85
C LEU A 97 3.23 5.67 21.61
N ASN A 98 2.97 6.41 22.69
CA ASN A 98 2.26 7.69 22.62
C ASN A 98 3.24 8.88 22.61
N SER A 99 3.11 9.74 21.62
CA SER A 99 3.94 10.92 21.33
C SER A 99 3.49 12.19 22.06
N ASP A 100 2.59 12.07 23.06
CA ASP A 100 2.02 13.16 23.88
C ASP A 100 3.05 14.13 24.51
N SER A 101 4.36 13.84 24.39
CA SER A 101 5.45 14.62 24.94
C SER A 101 6.54 15.05 23.95
N GLU A 102 6.36 14.90 22.63
CA GLU A 102 7.35 15.34 21.63
C GLU A 102 7.48 16.88 21.62
N PRO A 103 8.64 17.45 22.02
CA PRO A 103 8.82 18.89 22.07
C PRO A 103 9.01 19.47 20.66
N TRP A 104 8.40 20.64 20.40
CA TRP A 104 8.33 21.37 19.11
C TRP A 104 9.61 21.48 18.25
N TYR A 105 10.79 21.19 18.80
CA TYR A 105 12.06 21.19 18.07
C TYR A 105 12.34 19.88 17.31
N SER A 106 11.62 18.78 17.55
CA SER A 106 11.69 17.57 16.72
C SER A 106 11.18 17.80 15.29
N TYR A 107 10.33 18.81 15.08
CA TYR A 107 9.76 19.19 13.77
C TYR A 107 10.55 20.27 13.00
N THR A 108 11.71 20.71 13.50
CA THR A 108 12.46 21.79 12.82
C THR A 108 13.33 21.29 11.66
N HIS A 109 12.68 20.95 10.54
CA HIS A 109 13.32 20.83 9.23
C HIS A 109 13.70 22.22 8.66
N PHE A 110 14.57 22.97 9.34
CA PHE A 110 15.22 24.12 8.69
C PHE A 110 16.29 23.59 7.73
N GLY A 111 16.14 23.89 6.43
CA GLY A 111 16.86 23.35 5.27
C GLY A 111 18.38 23.56 5.17
N PHE A 112 19.10 23.56 6.29
CA PHE A 112 20.54 23.36 6.38
C PHE A 112 20.82 22.45 7.58
N HIS A 113 21.28 21.20 7.32
CA HIS A 113 22.15 20.33 8.16
C HIS A 113 21.64 18.89 8.48
N PRO A 114 22.56 17.92 8.73
CA PRO A 114 22.29 16.47 8.80
C PRO A 114 21.98 15.99 10.23
N PHE A 115 21.10 16.69 10.95
CA PHE A 115 20.81 16.42 12.36
C PHE A 115 19.44 15.76 12.50
N HIS A 116 19.39 14.43 12.62
CA HIS A 116 18.16 13.69 12.93
C HIS A 116 18.33 12.95 14.26
N ALA A 117 17.32 13.08 15.13
CA ALA A 117 17.19 12.19 16.27
C ALA A 117 17.07 10.74 15.75
N PRO A 118 17.62 9.75 16.46
CA PRO A 118 17.47 8.36 16.05
C PRO A 118 15.99 7.98 16.04
N ALA A 119 15.52 7.40 14.93
CA ALA A 119 14.13 6.98 14.78
C ALA A 119 13.79 5.85 15.75
N ALA A 120 12.59 5.91 16.35
CA ALA A 120 12.05 4.83 17.15
C ALA A 120 11.76 3.62 16.25
N LYS A 121 12.01 2.42 16.77
CA LYS A 121 11.75 1.16 16.07
C LYS A 121 11.08 0.19 17.01
N ILE A 122 10.04 -0.51 16.55
CA ILE A 122 9.38 -1.58 17.31
C ILE A 122 9.36 -2.83 16.44
N THR A 123 10.07 -3.86 16.88
CA THR A 123 10.08 -5.18 16.24
C THR A 123 9.36 -6.21 17.11
N VAL A 124 8.27 -6.77 16.61
CA VAL A 124 7.52 -7.86 17.23
C VAL A 124 7.84 -9.17 16.51
N THR A 125 8.33 -10.16 17.24
CA THR A 125 8.62 -11.49 16.71
C THR A 125 7.57 -12.49 17.19
N LEU A 126 6.89 -13.16 16.28
CA LEU A 126 5.79 -14.10 16.54
C LEU A 126 6.21 -15.55 16.23
N PRO A 127 6.14 -16.50 17.20
CA PRO A 127 6.62 -17.86 16.98
C PRO A 127 5.59 -18.86 16.46
N ALA A 128 4.32 -18.50 16.49
CA ALA A 128 3.20 -19.38 16.19
C ALA A 128 2.12 -18.63 15.41
N GLU A 129 1.05 -19.34 15.09
CA GLU A 129 -0.16 -18.73 14.53
C GLU A 129 -0.88 -17.89 15.60
N TYR A 130 -1.33 -16.70 15.21
CA TYR A 130 -2.11 -15.81 16.07
C TYR A 130 -3.51 -15.62 15.51
N ARG A 131 -4.47 -15.32 16.38
CA ARG A 131 -5.84 -15.01 15.95
C ARG A 131 -5.86 -13.70 15.17
N ALA A 132 -5.27 -12.64 15.72
CA ALA A 132 -5.26 -11.34 15.07
C ALA A 132 -3.98 -10.55 15.34
N VAL A 133 -3.56 -9.76 14.35
CA VAL A 133 -2.57 -8.70 14.49
C VAL A 133 -3.20 -7.43 13.93
N ALA A 134 -3.26 -6.39 14.75
CA ALA A 134 -3.73 -5.06 14.38
C ALA A 134 -2.63 -4.04 14.66
N ILE A 135 -2.33 -3.18 13.70
CA ILE A 135 -1.29 -2.16 13.79
C ILE A 135 -1.91 -0.84 13.34
N ALA A 136 -1.92 0.14 14.24
CA ALA A 136 -2.13 1.54 13.93
C ALA A 136 -0.79 2.26 14.09
N ASN A 137 -0.33 2.97 13.04
CA ASN A 137 0.88 3.78 13.11
C ASN A 137 0.69 5.13 12.44
N HIS A 138 0.77 6.22 13.20
CA HIS A 138 0.58 7.56 12.61
C HIS A 138 1.74 7.94 11.68
N ALA A 139 3.00 7.65 12.03
CA ALA A 139 4.11 7.83 11.11
C ALA A 139 5.22 6.77 11.23
N GLY A 140 5.69 6.32 10.08
CA GLY A 140 6.83 5.42 9.93
C GLY A 140 6.46 4.13 9.19
N ASP A 141 7.46 3.57 8.51
CA ASP A 141 7.25 2.41 7.65
C ASP A 141 6.82 1.18 8.46
N CYS A 142 5.91 0.40 7.89
CA CYS A 142 5.44 -0.85 8.46
C CYS A 142 5.90 -2.04 7.60
N THR A 143 6.57 -3.01 8.22
CA THR A 143 6.97 -4.26 7.56
C THR A 143 6.41 -5.46 8.30
N ILE A 144 5.54 -6.23 7.64
CA ILE A 144 4.96 -7.47 8.18
C ILE A 144 5.44 -8.63 7.31
N SER A 145 6.07 -9.64 7.93
CA SER A 145 6.62 -10.75 7.15
C SER A 145 6.59 -12.13 7.81
N GLY A 146 6.21 -13.14 7.02
CA GLY A 146 6.32 -14.55 7.40
C GLY A 146 5.31 -15.03 8.46
N ILE A 147 4.28 -14.25 8.75
CA ILE A 147 3.32 -14.56 9.82
C ILE A 147 2.08 -15.29 9.32
N HIS A 148 1.47 -16.05 10.22
CA HIS A 148 0.24 -16.80 10.00
C HIS A 148 -0.81 -16.29 10.99
N VAL A 149 -1.89 -15.69 10.48
CA VAL A 149 -2.94 -15.09 11.31
C VAL A 149 -4.34 -15.39 10.79
N SER A 150 -5.38 -15.26 11.61
CA SER A 150 -6.75 -15.23 11.05
C SER A 150 -7.07 -13.85 10.49
N THR A 151 -6.77 -12.79 11.22
CA THR A 151 -7.01 -11.41 10.79
C THR A 151 -5.72 -10.60 10.87
N LEU A 152 -5.38 -9.91 9.77
CA LEU A 152 -4.38 -8.85 9.74
C LEU A 152 -5.09 -7.53 9.46
N SER A 153 -4.85 -6.52 10.30
CA SER A 153 -5.32 -5.14 10.09
C SER A 153 -4.14 -4.20 10.23
N VAL A 154 -3.98 -3.31 9.26
CA VAL A 154 -2.92 -2.30 9.22
C VAL A 154 -3.59 -0.97 8.89
N ASP A 155 -3.28 0.06 9.66
CA ASP A 155 -3.87 1.41 9.58
C ASP A 155 -2.71 2.41 9.75
N LEU A 156 -2.40 3.16 8.69
CA LEU A 156 -1.19 3.99 8.60
C LEU A 156 -1.52 5.35 7.99
N ASP A 157 -1.22 6.44 8.71
CA ASP A 157 -1.41 7.79 8.15
C ASP A 157 -0.22 8.19 7.25
N TYR A 158 1.02 7.88 7.66
CA TYR A 158 2.23 8.26 6.92
C TYR A 158 3.31 7.16 6.94
N GLY A 159 3.71 6.67 5.77
CA GLY A 159 4.82 5.73 5.63
C GLY A 159 4.52 4.62 4.62
N ASP A 160 5.55 3.88 4.23
CA ASP A 160 5.38 2.76 3.31
C ASP A 160 4.99 1.49 4.07
N CYS A 161 4.11 0.68 3.49
CA CYS A 161 3.66 -0.58 4.07
C CYS A 161 4.09 -1.78 3.20
N GLN A 162 4.73 -2.77 3.83
CA GLN A 162 5.17 -3.99 3.17
C GLN A 162 4.63 -5.21 3.91
N VAL A 163 3.71 -5.94 3.28
CA VAL A 163 3.17 -7.22 3.76
C VAL A 163 3.68 -8.34 2.87
N LYS A 164 4.50 -9.25 3.41
CA LYS A 164 5.21 -10.28 2.63
C LYS A 164 5.10 -11.67 3.24
N ASN A 165 4.84 -12.69 2.44
CA ASN A 165 4.82 -14.07 2.93
C ASN A 165 3.86 -14.26 4.11
N VAL A 166 2.65 -13.71 4.01
CA VAL A 166 1.61 -13.79 5.04
C VAL A 166 0.54 -14.79 4.64
N THR A 167 0.12 -15.62 5.59
CA THR A 167 -1.11 -16.42 5.47
C THR A 167 -2.17 -15.82 6.38
N ALA A 168 -3.28 -15.33 5.82
CA ALA A 168 -4.38 -14.71 6.54
C ALA A 168 -5.74 -15.31 6.15
N ALA A 169 -6.76 -15.21 7.01
CA ALA A 169 -8.14 -15.40 6.58
C ALA A 169 -8.72 -14.11 6.01
N ASN A 170 -8.49 -12.98 6.68
CA ASN A 170 -8.82 -11.66 6.17
C ASN A 170 -7.64 -10.70 6.37
N LEU A 171 -7.44 -9.82 5.40
CA LEU A 171 -6.40 -8.80 5.43
C LEU A 171 -7.03 -7.45 5.10
N THR A 172 -6.86 -6.48 6.00
CA THR A 172 -7.17 -5.08 5.77
C THR A 172 -5.89 -4.27 5.90
N ALA A 173 -5.62 -3.42 4.91
CA ALA A 173 -4.56 -2.43 4.97
C ALA A 173 -5.12 -1.10 4.48
N ASP A 174 -5.11 -0.11 5.37
CA ASP A 174 -5.47 1.28 5.14
C ASP A 174 -4.19 2.10 5.26
N ASN A 175 -3.83 2.86 4.22
CA ASN A 175 -2.55 3.56 4.12
C ASN A 175 -2.75 4.92 3.43
N ASP A 176 -3.02 5.96 4.21
CA ASP A 176 -3.35 7.30 3.71
C ASP A 176 -2.23 7.88 2.82
N ALA A 177 -0.97 7.84 3.27
CA ALA A 177 0.14 8.41 2.52
C ALA A 177 1.40 7.54 2.54
N GLY A 178 1.67 6.88 1.42
CA GLY A 178 2.82 6.02 1.18
C GLY A 178 2.46 4.84 0.29
N ASP A 179 3.47 4.07 -0.13
CA ASP A 179 3.25 2.94 -1.02
C ASP A 179 2.85 1.68 -0.23
N LEU A 180 1.92 0.89 -0.78
CA LEU A 180 1.52 -0.40 -0.22
C LEU A 180 2.00 -1.56 -1.11
N LEU A 181 2.77 -2.47 -0.53
CA LEU A 181 3.22 -3.71 -1.16
C LEU A 181 2.67 -4.93 -0.44
N LEU A 182 1.82 -5.69 -1.12
CA LEU A 182 1.42 -7.04 -0.71
C LEU A 182 2.09 -8.07 -1.62
N SER A 183 2.92 -8.97 -1.08
CA SER A 183 3.55 -10.01 -1.90
C SER A 183 3.63 -11.39 -1.27
N ASP A 184 3.68 -12.41 -2.12
CA ASP A 184 3.96 -13.80 -1.74
C ASP A 184 2.99 -14.35 -0.68
N SER A 185 1.73 -13.91 -0.70
CA SER A 185 0.79 -14.10 0.41
C SER A 185 -0.44 -14.91 0.01
N ILE A 186 -1.11 -15.51 1.00
CA ILE A 186 -2.36 -16.26 0.83
C ILE A 186 -3.40 -15.69 1.78
N VAL A 187 -4.47 -15.12 1.24
CA VAL A 187 -5.61 -14.59 1.99
C VAL A 187 -6.81 -15.47 1.66
N SER A 188 -7.20 -16.39 2.54
CA SER A 188 -8.26 -17.38 2.23
C SER A 188 -9.67 -16.77 2.08
N GLY A 189 -9.88 -15.56 2.59
CA GLY A 189 -11.13 -14.81 2.49
C GLY A 189 -10.94 -13.53 1.66
N THR A 190 -11.06 -12.38 2.33
CA THR A 190 -11.06 -11.06 1.69
C THR A 190 -9.76 -10.31 1.96
N ALA A 191 -9.21 -9.68 0.92
CA ALA A 191 -8.19 -8.65 1.05
C ALA A 191 -8.80 -7.29 0.70
N SER A 192 -8.80 -6.35 1.65
CA SER A 192 -9.26 -4.96 1.48
C SER A 192 -8.06 -4.03 1.60
N LEU A 193 -7.74 -3.33 0.52
CA LEU A 193 -6.55 -2.49 0.39
C LEU A 193 -7.01 -1.08 0.03
N GLU A 194 -6.83 -0.12 0.93
CA GLU A 194 -7.25 1.27 0.76
C GLU A 194 -6.03 2.19 0.89
N LEU A 195 -5.94 3.16 -0.02
CA LEU A 195 -4.93 4.20 -0.03
C LEU A 195 -5.58 5.54 -0.42
N ASP A 196 -5.07 6.64 0.12
CA ASP A 196 -5.42 7.98 -0.37
C ASP A 196 -4.35 8.52 -1.32
N TYR A 197 -3.07 8.34 -0.99
CA TYR A 197 -1.92 8.84 -1.74
C TYR A 197 -0.76 7.84 -1.77
N GLY A 198 -0.57 7.16 -2.90
CA GLY A 198 0.55 6.24 -3.09
C GLY A 198 0.24 5.15 -4.11
N ASP A 199 1.26 4.38 -4.46
CA ASP A 199 1.10 3.27 -5.39
C ASP A 199 0.78 1.97 -4.65
N LEU A 200 -0.19 1.20 -5.15
CA LEU A 200 -0.46 -0.15 -4.68
C LEU A 200 0.21 -1.16 -5.60
N THR A 201 1.02 -2.04 -5.02
CA THR A 201 1.56 -3.22 -5.71
C THR A 201 1.14 -4.51 -5.01
N VAL A 202 0.43 -5.38 -5.71
CA VAL A 202 0.16 -6.77 -5.27
C VAL A 202 0.89 -7.76 -6.18
N LYS A 203 1.67 -8.68 -5.61
CA LYS A 203 2.47 -9.65 -6.34
C LYS A 203 2.30 -11.06 -5.81
N GLN A 204 2.17 -12.06 -6.70
CA GLN A 204 2.27 -13.48 -6.33
C GLN A 204 1.36 -13.83 -5.14
N THR A 205 0.09 -13.44 -5.20
CA THR A 205 -0.85 -13.51 -4.07
C THR A 205 -2.15 -14.22 -4.45
N GLU A 206 -2.62 -15.11 -3.58
CA GLU A 206 -3.91 -15.81 -3.71
C GLU A 206 -4.94 -15.23 -2.74
N ILE A 207 -6.10 -14.82 -3.23
CA ILE A 207 -7.20 -14.24 -2.44
C ILE A 207 -8.47 -15.08 -2.64
N GLY A 208 -8.88 -15.88 -1.66
CA GLY A 208 -9.91 -16.90 -1.85
C GLY A 208 -11.27 -16.36 -2.30
N ASN A 209 -11.68 -15.18 -1.81
CA ASN A 209 -13.00 -14.62 -2.09
C ASN A 209 -12.96 -13.30 -2.87
N LEU A 210 -12.65 -12.19 -2.20
CA LEU A 210 -12.79 -10.85 -2.76
C LEU A 210 -11.47 -10.09 -2.62
N CYS A 211 -10.98 -9.56 -3.73
CA CYS A 211 -9.95 -8.54 -3.76
C CYS A 211 -10.64 -7.17 -3.88
N LYS A 212 -10.64 -6.41 -2.80
CA LYS A 212 -11.18 -5.05 -2.75
C LYS A 212 -10.04 -4.04 -2.72
N VAL A 213 -10.05 -3.09 -3.65
CA VAL A 213 -9.05 -2.02 -3.75
C VAL A 213 -9.75 -0.67 -3.86
N LYS A 214 -9.31 0.30 -3.08
CA LYS A 214 -9.64 1.71 -3.28
C LYS A 214 -8.36 2.53 -3.28
N ASN A 215 -8.20 3.43 -4.24
CA ASN A 215 -7.09 4.39 -4.26
C ASN A 215 -7.56 5.75 -4.77
N ASP A 216 -7.39 6.79 -3.96
CA ASP A 216 -7.77 8.14 -4.39
C ASP A 216 -6.71 8.72 -5.36
N ALA A 217 -5.42 8.49 -5.12
CA ALA A 217 -4.35 8.97 -5.99
C ALA A 217 -3.11 8.06 -6.02
N GLY A 218 -2.89 7.40 -7.15
CA GLY A 218 -1.69 6.61 -7.44
C GLY A 218 -2.00 5.38 -8.29
N ASP A 219 -0.95 4.75 -8.83
CA ASP A 219 -1.11 3.61 -9.73
C ASP A 219 -1.36 2.32 -8.93
N VAL A 220 -2.22 1.46 -9.48
CA VAL A 220 -2.53 0.15 -8.92
C VAL A 220 -2.04 -0.95 -9.84
N ARG A 221 -1.14 -1.80 -9.33
CA ARG A 221 -0.56 -2.90 -10.09
C ARG A 221 -0.71 -4.25 -9.40
N LEU A 222 -1.46 -5.15 -10.02
CA LEU A 222 -1.59 -6.53 -9.58
C LEU A 222 -0.89 -7.45 -10.57
N THR A 223 0.06 -8.25 -10.10
CA THR A 223 0.88 -9.14 -10.93
C THR A 223 0.95 -10.54 -10.35
N ASP A 224 0.61 -11.58 -11.13
CA ASP A 224 0.52 -12.97 -10.63
C ASP A 224 -0.44 -13.10 -9.44
N VAL A 225 -1.66 -12.59 -9.60
CA VAL A 225 -2.68 -12.60 -8.54
C VAL A 225 -3.85 -13.46 -8.98
N SER A 226 -4.34 -14.31 -8.09
CA SER A 226 -5.61 -15.02 -8.28
C SER A 226 -6.59 -14.63 -7.20
N CYS A 227 -7.83 -14.28 -7.55
CA CYS A 227 -8.87 -14.01 -6.58
C CYS A 227 -10.19 -14.71 -6.92
N GLY A 228 -11.16 -14.76 -6.00
CA GLY A 228 -12.52 -15.18 -6.34
C GLY A 228 -13.18 -14.19 -7.30
N SER A 229 -13.27 -12.93 -6.89
CA SER A 229 -13.81 -11.77 -7.62
C SER A 229 -13.14 -10.47 -7.17
N SER A 230 -13.46 -9.36 -7.84
CA SER A 230 -12.78 -8.07 -7.66
C SER A 230 -13.73 -6.89 -7.52
N GLU A 231 -13.38 -5.95 -6.66
CA GLU A 231 -14.02 -4.63 -6.56
C GLU A 231 -12.90 -3.59 -6.47
N MET A 232 -12.74 -2.75 -7.49
CA MET A 232 -11.66 -1.76 -7.55
C MET A 232 -12.19 -0.38 -7.90
N GLU A 233 -11.90 0.62 -7.07
CA GLU A 233 -12.30 2.01 -7.27
C GLU A 233 -11.06 2.91 -7.25
N LEU A 234 -10.81 3.64 -8.35
CA LEU A 234 -9.68 4.55 -8.50
C LEU A 234 -10.17 5.94 -8.92
N ASP A 235 -9.76 6.98 -8.20
CA ASP A 235 -10.08 8.36 -8.59
C ASP A 235 -9.03 8.92 -9.58
N TYR A 236 -7.74 8.85 -9.22
CA TYR A 236 -6.64 9.33 -10.07
C TYR A 236 -5.50 8.32 -10.12
N GLY A 237 -5.41 7.55 -11.20
CA GLY A 237 -4.35 6.56 -11.36
C GLY A 237 -4.72 5.42 -12.31
N SER A 238 -3.72 4.73 -12.81
CA SER A 238 -3.93 3.63 -13.77
C SER A 238 -4.02 2.28 -13.07
N LEU A 239 -4.90 1.41 -13.58
CA LEU A 239 -5.01 0.02 -13.15
C LEU A 239 -4.27 -0.89 -14.13
N LYS A 240 -3.26 -1.62 -13.63
CA LYS A 240 -2.59 -2.68 -14.40
C LYS A 240 -2.78 -4.07 -13.76
N LEU A 241 -3.48 -4.93 -14.50
CA LEU A 241 -3.70 -6.34 -14.16
C LEU A 241 -2.84 -7.23 -15.07
N GLN A 242 -1.80 -7.86 -14.53
CA GLN A 242 -0.90 -8.73 -15.30
C GLN A 242 -0.88 -10.16 -14.73
N ARG A 243 -1.27 -11.16 -15.52
CA ARG A 243 -1.46 -12.54 -15.03
C ARG A 243 -2.43 -12.57 -13.83
N PHE A 244 -3.52 -11.82 -13.97
CA PHE A 244 -4.59 -11.72 -12.99
C PHE A 244 -5.69 -12.73 -13.31
N THR A 245 -6.10 -13.56 -12.36
CA THR A 245 -7.08 -14.63 -12.61
C THR A 245 -8.21 -14.61 -11.59
N GLU A 246 -9.43 -14.40 -12.05
CA GLU A 246 -10.63 -14.62 -11.25
C GLU A 246 -11.07 -16.09 -11.30
N THR A 247 -11.40 -16.62 -10.14
CA THR A 247 -11.66 -18.05 -9.94
C THR A 247 -13.14 -18.37 -9.72
N ASP A 248 -13.93 -17.42 -9.22
CA ASP A 248 -15.38 -17.57 -9.07
C ASP A 248 -16.11 -17.06 -10.33
N GLN A 249 -16.40 -17.98 -11.24
CA GLN A 249 -17.03 -17.70 -12.53
C GLN A 249 -18.48 -17.19 -12.43
N ALA A 250 -19.10 -17.29 -11.24
CA ALA A 250 -20.49 -16.89 -11.02
C ALA A 250 -20.59 -15.51 -10.38
N GLN A 251 -19.52 -15.03 -9.74
CA GLN A 251 -19.50 -13.70 -9.15
C GLN A 251 -19.30 -12.62 -10.21
N PHE A 252 -19.74 -11.42 -9.85
CA PHE A 252 -19.58 -10.22 -10.65
C PHE A 252 -18.43 -9.41 -10.07
N SER A 253 -17.63 -8.82 -10.96
CA SER A 253 -16.54 -7.93 -10.58
C SER A 253 -16.79 -6.52 -11.09
N ALA A 254 -16.42 -5.52 -10.28
CA ALA A 254 -16.63 -4.12 -10.58
C ALA A 254 -15.30 -3.37 -10.56
N PHE A 255 -15.09 -2.53 -11.58
CA PHE A 255 -13.93 -1.67 -11.72
C PHE A 255 -14.42 -0.28 -12.11
N THR A 256 -14.23 0.69 -11.23
CA THR A 256 -14.60 2.10 -11.44
C THR A 256 -13.32 2.93 -11.45
N ILE A 257 -13.04 3.63 -12.56
CA ILE A 257 -11.82 4.44 -12.72
C ILE A 257 -12.23 5.83 -13.22
N PHE A 258 -12.03 6.85 -12.41
CA PHE A 258 -12.41 8.20 -12.79
C PHE A 258 -11.42 8.80 -13.80
N ASP A 259 -10.13 8.88 -13.47
CA ASP A 259 -9.09 9.37 -14.39
C ASP A 259 -7.86 8.44 -14.37
N GLY A 260 -7.72 7.63 -15.41
CA GLY A 260 -6.59 6.73 -15.60
C GLY A 260 -6.87 5.58 -16.57
N ASP A 261 -5.80 4.92 -17.00
CA ASP A 261 -5.89 3.82 -17.95
C ASP A 261 -6.17 2.49 -17.24
N VAL A 262 -6.90 1.59 -17.90
CA VAL A 262 -7.01 0.19 -17.49
C VAL A 262 -6.26 -0.67 -18.49
N HIS A 263 -5.32 -1.47 -18.00
CA HIS A 263 -4.53 -2.38 -18.81
C HIS A 263 -4.52 -3.80 -18.25
N CYS A 264 -5.09 -4.74 -19.02
CA CYS A 264 -5.07 -6.17 -18.71
C CYS A 264 -4.09 -6.92 -19.61
N GLU A 265 -3.22 -7.75 -19.04
CA GLU A 265 -2.20 -8.50 -19.78
C GLU A 265 -2.14 -9.96 -19.31
N THR A 266 -2.48 -10.90 -20.20
CA THR A 266 -2.50 -12.34 -19.90
C THR A 266 -3.39 -12.66 -18.69
N SER A 267 -4.54 -12.00 -18.60
CA SER A 267 -5.46 -12.08 -17.47
C SER A 267 -6.75 -12.84 -17.83
N THR A 268 -7.45 -13.38 -16.83
CA THR A 268 -8.76 -14.04 -16.99
C THR A 268 -9.74 -13.41 -16.00
N LEU A 269 -10.80 -12.81 -16.51
CA LEU A 269 -11.85 -12.18 -15.72
C LEU A 269 -13.24 -12.74 -16.07
N TRP A 270 -14.17 -12.69 -15.12
CA TRP A 270 -15.52 -13.20 -15.24
C TRP A 270 -16.56 -12.14 -14.88
N ASN A 271 -17.57 -11.99 -15.72
CA ASN A 271 -18.73 -11.12 -15.48
C ASN A 271 -18.34 -9.72 -14.98
N SER A 272 -17.40 -9.06 -15.65
CA SER A 272 -16.81 -7.82 -15.16
C SER A 272 -17.50 -6.58 -15.74
N SER A 273 -17.67 -5.56 -14.92
CA SER A 273 -18.05 -4.22 -15.38
C SER A 273 -16.92 -3.25 -15.13
N PHE A 274 -16.47 -2.63 -16.21
CA PHE A 274 -15.53 -1.52 -16.20
C PHE A 274 -16.30 -0.24 -16.51
N ASP A 275 -16.21 0.73 -15.61
CA ASP A 275 -16.78 2.07 -15.76
C ASP A 275 -15.63 3.08 -15.67
N LEU A 276 -15.33 3.75 -16.79
CA LEU A 276 -14.24 4.71 -16.89
C LEU A 276 -14.78 6.09 -17.32
N GLU A 277 -14.42 7.17 -16.62
CA GLU A 277 -14.74 8.51 -17.11
C GLU A 277 -13.69 9.01 -18.11
N PHE A 278 -12.41 8.94 -17.75
CA PHE A 278 -11.29 9.39 -18.58
C PHE A 278 -10.15 8.37 -18.57
N GLY A 279 -9.71 7.93 -19.76
CA GLY A 279 -8.56 7.05 -19.92
C GLY A 279 -8.80 5.96 -20.96
N ASP A 280 -7.79 5.17 -21.26
CA ASP A 280 -7.89 4.09 -22.24
C ASP A 280 -8.14 2.74 -21.58
N PHE A 281 -8.97 1.90 -22.21
CA PHE A 281 -9.12 0.49 -21.82
C PHE A 281 -8.39 -0.40 -22.81
N SER A 282 -7.38 -1.14 -22.36
CA SER A 282 -6.58 -2.00 -23.22
C SER A 282 -6.40 -3.41 -22.65
N THR A 283 -6.38 -4.39 -23.56
CA THR A 283 -6.05 -5.77 -23.20
C THR A 283 -4.99 -6.37 -24.12
N ILE A 284 -4.19 -7.29 -23.59
CA ILE A 284 -3.25 -8.15 -24.31
C ILE A 284 -3.48 -9.58 -23.85
N ASP A 285 -3.79 -10.48 -24.78
CA ASP A 285 -4.01 -11.92 -24.52
C ASP A 285 -4.89 -12.19 -23.29
N THR A 286 -6.00 -11.45 -23.16
CA THR A 286 -6.85 -11.47 -21.97
C THR A 286 -8.18 -12.17 -22.26
N ALA A 287 -8.59 -13.07 -21.39
CA ALA A 287 -9.88 -13.73 -21.43
C ALA A 287 -10.93 -12.94 -20.64
N LEU A 288 -11.96 -12.45 -21.32
CA LEU A 288 -13.13 -11.81 -20.71
C LEU A 288 -14.34 -12.73 -20.85
N TYR A 289 -14.58 -13.58 -19.85
CA TYR A 289 -15.60 -14.61 -19.92
C TYR A 289 -16.91 -14.20 -19.26
N GLY A 290 -18.01 -14.85 -19.65
CA GLY A 290 -19.34 -14.50 -19.17
C GLY A 290 -19.83 -13.17 -19.76
N LYS A 291 -20.45 -12.33 -18.95
CA LYS A 291 -21.03 -11.05 -19.40
C LYS A 291 -20.22 -9.85 -18.93
N ASN A 292 -19.49 -9.24 -19.85
CA ASN A 292 -18.62 -8.12 -19.56
C ASN A 292 -19.17 -6.82 -20.15
N THR A 293 -19.01 -5.72 -19.42
CA THR A 293 -19.36 -4.36 -19.89
C THR A 293 -18.14 -3.47 -19.74
N ILE A 294 -17.90 -2.64 -20.75
CA ILE A 294 -16.89 -1.58 -20.75
C ILE A 294 -17.64 -0.30 -21.10
N ALA A 295 -17.93 0.51 -20.09
CA ALA A 295 -18.52 1.82 -20.21
C ALA A 295 -17.42 2.88 -20.12
N MET A 296 -17.38 3.78 -21.10
CA MET A 296 -16.38 4.83 -21.18
C MET A 296 -16.99 6.14 -21.67
N ASP A 297 -16.66 7.25 -20.99
CA ASP A 297 -17.04 8.59 -21.45
C ASP A 297 -15.99 9.16 -22.42
N TYR A 298 -14.70 9.06 -22.09
CA TYR A 298 -13.59 9.55 -22.92
C TYR A 298 -12.39 8.60 -22.95
N GLY A 299 -11.95 8.23 -24.15
CA GLY A 299 -10.76 7.41 -24.39
C GLY A 299 -11.01 6.29 -25.40
N ASP A 300 -9.99 5.47 -25.64
CA ASP A 300 -10.03 4.39 -26.61
C ASP A 300 -10.19 3.01 -25.96
N VAL A 301 -10.85 2.10 -26.67
CA VAL A 301 -10.95 0.67 -26.30
C VAL A 301 -10.11 -0.17 -27.27
N GLN A 302 -9.06 -0.81 -26.77
CA GLN A 302 -8.18 -1.68 -27.56
C GLN A 302 -8.16 -3.09 -26.98
N LEU A 303 -8.96 -3.98 -27.56
CA LEU A 303 -9.06 -5.37 -27.09
C LEU A 303 -8.15 -6.28 -27.93
N ASN A 304 -7.24 -6.97 -27.26
CA ASN A 304 -6.65 -8.22 -27.73
C ASN A 304 -7.08 -9.34 -26.80
N LEU A 305 -8.01 -10.18 -27.27
CA LEU A 305 -8.69 -11.20 -26.49
C LEU A 305 -8.04 -12.57 -26.67
N HIS A 306 -7.97 -13.33 -25.60
CA HIS A 306 -7.49 -14.71 -25.62
C HIS A 306 -8.54 -15.64 -26.26
N GLY A 307 -8.12 -16.46 -27.24
CA GLY A 307 -8.98 -17.41 -27.95
C GLY A 307 -9.41 -16.89 -29.33
N LYS A 308 -10.53 -17.41 -29.86
CA LYS A 308 -10.96 -17.16 -31.23
C LYS A 308 -12.08 -16.13 -31.29
N ASN A 309 -12.22 -15.45 -32.44
CA ASN A 309 -13.35 -14.57 -32.69
C ASN A 309 -14.72 -15.26 -32.51
N SER A 310 -14.81 -16.56 -32.77
CA SER A 310 -16.05 -17.34 -32.56
C SER A 310 -16.44 -17.54 -31.08
N ASP A 311 -15.51 -17.28 -30.15
CA ASP A 311 -15.72 -17.48 -28.73
C ASP A 311 -16.43 -16.29 -28.05
N TYR A 312 -16.47 -15.14 -28.74
CA TYR A 312 -16.97 -13.87 -28.20
C TYR A 312 -18.09 -13.28 -29.06
N ASN A 313 -19.00 -12.58 -28.39
CA ASN A 313 -19.96 -11.69 -29.03
C ASN A 313 -19.72 -10.27 -28.50
N VAL A 314 -19.13 -9.42 -29.34
CA VAL A 314 -18.86 -8.02 -29.00
C VAL A 314 -19.94 -7.14 -29.60
N GLY A 315 -20.60 -6.36 -28.74
CA GLY A 315 -21.64 -5.39 -29.12
C GLY A 315 -21.24 -3.96 -28.76
N TYR A 316 -21.83 -3.00 -29.46
CA TYR A 316 -21.59 -1.56 -29.25
C TYR A 316 -22.93 -0.86 -29.04
N SER A 317 -23.10 -0.12 -27.94
CA SER A 317 -24.37 0.59 -27.66
C SER A 317 -24.77 1.61 -28.73
N TYR A 318 -23.79 2.19 -29.43
CA TYR A 318 -23.95 3.21 -30.46
C TYR A 318 -24.04 2.68 -31.90
N ALA A 319 -23.93 1.36 -32.10
CA ALA A 319 -24.07 0.73 -33.40
C ALA A 319 -25.21 -0.28 -33.38
N ALA A 320 -25.96 -0.38 -34.48
CA ALA A 320 -27.03 -1.38 -34.59
C ALA A 320 -26.42 -2.80 -34.63
N GLY A 321 -26.40 -3.47 -33.48
CA GLY A 321 -25.96 -4.85 -33.31
C GLY A 321 -26.41 -5.36 -31.95
N SER A 322 -27.38 -6.27 -31.91
CA SER A 322 -27.86 -6.86 -30.67
C SER A 322 -26.82 -7.82 -30.11
N LEU A 323 -26.49 -7.70 -28.82
CA LEU A 323 -25.87 -8.80 -28.09
C LEU A 323 -26.70 -10.06 -28.33
N ASN A 324 -26.06 -11.14 -28.75
CA ASN A 324 -26.75 -12.41 -28.94
C ASN A 324 -26.79 -13.15 -27.60
N ASP A 325 -27.99 -13.29 -27.04
CA ASP A 325 -28.25 -14.01 -25.79
C ASP A 325 -27.77 -15.47 -25.80
N SER A 326 -27.48 -16.05 -26.97
CA SER A 326 -26.94 -17.41 -27.09
C SER A 326 -25.41 -17.49 -26.98
N SER A 327 -24.68 -16.37 -26.96
CA SER A 327 -23.21 -16.38 -26.80
C SER A 327 -22.84 -16.63 -25.34
N ARG A 328 -21.81 -17.47 -25.11
CA ARG A 328 -21.29 -17.74 -23.76
C ARG A 328 -20.49 -16.56 -23.21
N ASN A 329 -19.73 -15.89 -24.07
CA ASN A 329 -18.96 -14.70 -23.71
C ASN A 329 -19.52 -13.50 -24.46
N GLN A 330 -19.94 -12.49 -23.73
CA GLN A 330 -20.52 -11.25 -24.22
C GLN A 330 -19.67 -10.09 -23.72
N ILE A 331 -19.38 -9.14 -24.61
CA ILE A 331 -18.70 -7.89 -24.26
C ILE A 331 -19.54 -6.75 -24.83
N LEU A 332 -20.08 -5.92 -23.96
CA LEU A 332 -20.79 -4.69 -24.34
C LEU A 332 -19.86 -3.49 -24.16
N ILE A 333 -19.60 -2.77 -25.25
CA ILE A 333 -18.87 -1.51 -25.20
C ILE A 333 -19.88 -0.36 -25.31
N SER A 334 -19.88 0.55 -24.34
CA SER A 334 -20.75 1.72 -24.31
C SER A 334 -19.99 3.02 -24.10
N GLY A 335 -20.48 4.08 -24.73
CA GLY A 335 -19.87 5.41 -24.76
C GLY A 335 -20.42 6.25 -25.92
N ASP A 336 -20.00 7.51 -26.04
CA ASP A 336 -20.33 8.32 -27.21
C ASP A 336 -19.38 7.98 -28.38
N LYS A 337 -19.95 7.55 -29.51
CA LYS A 337 -19.20 7.16 -30.72
C LYS A 337 -18.28 8.25 -31.28
N THR A 338 -18.52 9.51 -30.94
CA THR A 338 -17.68 10.62 -31.40
C THR A 338 -16.39 10.76 -30.60
N VAL A 339 -16.30 10.09 -29.46
CA VAL A 339 -15.18 10.18 -28.50
C VAL A 339 -14.58 8.82 -28.15
N VAL A 340 -15.28 7.71 -28.40
CA VAL A 340 -14.77 6.34 -28.16
C VAL A 340 -14.55 5.60 -29.47
N ASP A 341 -13.27 5.33 -29.79
CA ASP A 341 -12.89 4.38 -30.84
C ASP A 341 -12.60 3.00 -30.23
N ALA A 342 -13.08 1.94 -30.89
CA ALA A 342 -12.94 0.58 -30.38
C ALA A 342 -12.35 -0.37 -31.43
N THR A 343 -11.31 -1.11 -31.04
CA THR A 343 -10.67 -2.14 -31.88
C THR A 343 -10.66 -3.48 -31.15
N VAL A 344 -10.87 -4.57 -31.89
CA VAL A 344 -10.89 -5.93 -31.35
C VAL A 344 -10.04 -6.85 -32.20
N THR A 345 -9.10 -7.52 -31.55
CA THR A 345 -8.18 -8.51 -32.11
C THR A 345 -8.12 -9.73 -31.19
N PHE A 346 -7.49 -10.80 -31.66
CA PHE A 346 -7.49 -12.09 -30.98
C PHE A 346 -6.08 -12.72 -30.99
N THR A 347 -5.74 -13.42 -29.90
CA THR A 347 -4.51 -14.22 -29.76
C THR A 347 -4.92 -15.67 -29.50
N GLU A 348 -4.53 -16.57 -30.40
CA GLU A 348 -4.89 -18.01 -30.37
C GLU A 348 -3.84 -18.90 -29.68
#